data_AF-A0AAJ3DKS8-F1
#
_entry.id   AF-A0AAJ3DKS8-F1
#
_cell.length_a   1.000
_cell.length_b   1.000
_cell.length_c   1.000
_cell.angle_alpha   90.00
_cell.angle_beta   90.00
_cell.angle_gamma   90.00
#
_symmetry.space_group_name_H-M   'P 1'
#
loop_
_entity.id
_entity.type
_entity.pdbx_description
1 polymer ?
#
loop_
_entity_poly.entity_id
_entity_poly.type
_entity_poly.pdbx_seq_one_letter_code
_entity_poly.pdbx_strand_id
1 'polypeptide(L)'
;MGIHVRGDDLLHLGGPNQFTGFCGIHTGRIEARVRVLPGPPSAVDAGWDAISEVTLWSPSGRLSVVGLMGGTAEALTDVAVPRGLIRVRVHARDRLHETVRTDDDPPERHELHIWAVSEEAPWRTVLAGPGGRAWEQKPAKAAEWGMLSLVPRPSERPAILPPLPPDPYEDDSGLPRVTVVRHRPAPVGISEGVLPAGDLEVRLARVDDETLTWSWATADEPIFPQPLDALPDDEPSIVRLTSGPDGVTLRHEGVLGRHAFALGVIWEHLLDTVGSYPWMEPLRGQAAEATARAEEARRWKAARDAEQWGGAPPSDRVRGLLGQARSLARIDRPLLDRLDGLPAARQRATACWAARRAMRVAGLERIGWVAEALAAAEAGRPLPQPFSEQNGGAAFHRLLSDPEVPHTIITLHLPARASGTRRVSDVLQQATAFPALIALANDDPLAAAIDAVYNAAIAHGDDRDRFLTEAHAALR
;
A
#
# COMPACT_ATOMS: atom_id res chain seq x y z
N MET A 1 9.46 5.03 -14.90
CA MET A 1 10.00 3.72 -15.33
C MET A 1 10.70 3.94 -16.66
N GLY A 2 11.97 3.58 -16.78
CA GLY A 2 12.65 3.61 -18.07
C GLY A 2 11.96 2.62 -19.01
N ILE A 3 11.71 3.04 -20.26
CA ILE A 3 11.18 2.17 -21.31
C ILE A 3 12.23 1.08 -21.54
N HIS A 4 11.93 -0.18 -21.18
CA HIS A 4 12.75 -1.29 -21.62
C HIS A 4 12.36 -1.56 -23.07
N VAL A 5 13.28 -1.33 -24.01
CA VAL A 5 13.02 -1.54 -25.43
C VAL A 5 13.39 -2.99 -25.77
N ARG A 6 12.38 -3.79 -26.11
CA ARG A 6 12.52 -5.12 -26.72
C ARG A 6 11.59 -5.20 -27.92
N GLY A 7 12.14 -5.42 -29.11
CA GLY A 7 11.36 -5.42 -30.35
C GLY A 7 12.17 -4.95 -31.56
N ASP A 8 11.46 -4.65 -32.63
CA ASP A 8 11.97 -4.18 -33.91
C ASP A 8 11.17 -2.98 -34.44
N ASP A 9 11.40 -2.62 -35.69
CA ASP A 9 10.73 -1.49 -36.34
C ASP A 9 9.23 -1.63 -36.54
N LEU A 10 8.67 -2.82 -36.32
CA LEU A 10 7.25 -3.06 -36.46
C LEU A 10 6.57 -3.19 -35.11
N LEU A 11 7.21 -3.80 -34.11
CA LEU A 11 6.63 -3.90 -32.77
C LEU A 11 7.65 -3.73 -31.64
N HIS A 12 7.23 -3.09 -30.55
CA HIS A 12 7.92 -3.10 -29.27
C HIS A 12 7.03 -3.72 -28.19
N LEU A 13 7.62 -4.56 -27.36
CA LEU A 13 6.98 -5.13 -26.18
C LEU A 13 6.75 -4.06 -25.12
N GLY A 14 5.56 -4.04 -24.54
CA GLY A 14 5.18 -3.10 -23.48
C GLY A 14 4.84 -3.76 -22.15
N GLY A 15 4.83 -5.09 -22.08
CA GLY A 15 4.47 -5.86 -20.90
C GLY A 15 3.91 -7.25 -21.25
N PRO A 16 3.34 -7.97 -20.27
CA PRO A 16 2.86 -9.34 -20.48
C PRO A 16 1.59 -9.38 -21.34
N ASN A 17 0.80 -8.31 -21.34
CA ASN A 17 -0.53 -8.24 -21.96
C ASN A 17 -0.62 -7.20 -23.11
N GLN A 18 0.49 -6.52 -23.43
CA GLN A 18 0.48 -5.43 -24.40
C GLN A 18 1.78 -5.30 -25.19
N PHE A 19 1.65 -4.79 -26.41
CA PHE A 19 2.76 -4.34 -27.25
C PHE A 19 2.32 -3.11 -28.05
N THR A 20 3.29 -2.37 -28.56
CA THR A 20 3.09 -1.21 -29.43
C THR A 20 3.51 -1.56 -30.85
N GLY A 21 2.60 -1.41 -31.81
CA GLY A 21 2.92 -1.51 -33.25
C GLY A 21 3.31 -0.15 -33.83
N PHE A 22 4.30 -0.13 -34.73
CA PHE A 22 4.82 1.09 -35.35
C PHE A 22 4.39 1.23 -36.81
N CYS A 23 3.92 2.42 -37.15
CA CYS A 23 3.57 2.80 -38.52
C CYS A 23 4.77 3.45 -39.23
N GLY A 24 4.78 3.43 -40.56
CA GLY A 24 5.73 4.19 -41.38
C GLY A 24 5.44 5.71 -41.39
N ILE A 25 4.24 6.10 -41.00
CA ILE A 25 3.79 7.51 -40.89
C ILE A 25 3.71 7.96 -39.43
N HIS A 26 4.04 9.23 -39.15
CA HIS A 26 3.89 9.81 -37.81
C HIS A 26 2.41 10.08 -37.48
N THR A 27 1.67 10.63 -38.44
CA THR A 27 0.25 10.99 -38.31
C THR A 27 -0.49 10.57 -39.57
N GLY A 28 -1.66 9.96 -39.43
CA GLY A 28 -2.53 9.63 -40.56
C GLY A 28 -3.46 8.46 -40.26
N ARG A 29 -4.21 8.04 -41.29
CA ARG A 29 -5.06 6.86 -41.21
C ARG A 29 -4.30 5.64 -41.73
N ILE A 30 -4.43 4.54 -41.02
CA ILE A 30 -4.03 3.21 -41.48
C ILE A 30 -5.26 2.32 -41.57
N GLU A 31 -5.19 1.26 -42.37
CA GLU A 31 -6.17 0.17 -42.29
C GLU A 31 -5.63 -0.88 -41.34
N ALA A 32 -6.42 -1.27 -40.33
CA ALA A 32 -6.05 -2.33 -39.39
C ALA A 32 -7.10 -3.44 -39.42
N ARG A 33 -6.64 -4.69 -39.40
CA ARG A 33 -7.49 -5.89 -39.35
C ARG A 33 -6.97 -6.87 -38.31
N VAL A 34 -7.87 -7.50 -37.57
CA VAL A 34 -7.56 -8.60 -36.65
C VAL A 34 -8.16 -9.89 -37.20
N ARG A 35 -7.38 -10.97 -37.18
CA ARG A 35 -7.80 -12.33 -37.53
C ARG A 35 -7.44 -13.28 -36.41
N VAL A 36 -8.46 -13.95 -35.87
CA VAL A 36 -8.27 -15.01 -34.88
C VAL A 36 -8.29 -16.34 -35.61
N LEU A 37 -7.20 -17.10 -35.47
CA LEU A 37 -6.91 -18.31 -36.22
C LEU A 37 -6.90 -19.52 -35.28
N PRO A 38 -7.24 -20.72 -35.79
CA PRO A 38 -7.19 -21.96 -35.00
C PRO A 38 -5.75 -22.42 -34.69
N GLY A 39 -4.75 -21.86 -35.36
CA GLY A 39 -3.34 -22.24 -35.20
C GLY A 39 -2.41 -21.32 -36.01
N PRO A 40 -1.09 -21.57 -35.98
CA PRO A 40 -0.11 -20.75 -36.69
C PRO A 40 -0.34 -20.79 -38.20
N PRO A 41 -0.27 -19.64 -38.91
CA PRO A 41 -0.36 -19.64 -40.37
C PRO A 41 0.78 -20.45 -40.99
N SER A 42 0.44 -21.34 -41.92
CA SER A 42 1.37 -22.29 -42.56
C SER A 42 2.34 -21.63 -43.54
N ALA A 43 2.00 -20.46 -44.07
CA ALA A 43 2.84 -19.70 -44.99
C ALA A 43 2.72 -18.19 -44.70
N VAL A 44 3.73 -17.46 -45.13
CA VAL A 44 3.71 -16.00 -45.21
C VAL A 44 3.33 -15.64 -46.65
N ASP A 45 2.22 -14.94 -46.82
CA ASP A 45 1.80 -14.47 -48.16
C ASP A 45 2.85 -13.52 -48.75
N ALA A 46 3.03 -13.58 -50.07
CA ALA A 46 3.87 -12.62 -50.78
C ALA A 46 3.24 -11.22 -50.73
N GLY A 47 4.04 -10.18 -50.50
CA GLY A 47 3.60 -8.77 -50.53
C GLY A 47 3.46 -8.07 -49.17
N TRP A 48 3.95 -8.68 -48.08
CA TRP A 48 4.16 -7.97 -46.82
C TRP A 48 5.52 -7.30 -46.80
N ASP A 49 5.63 -6.10 -46.23
CA ASP A 49 6.89 -5.38 -46.10
C ASP A 49 7.63 -5.76 -44.82
N ALA A 50 6.88 -6.03 -43.74
CA ALA A 50 7.43 -6.40 -42.44
C ALA A 50 6.48 -7.34 -41.70
N ILE A 51 7.06 -8.29 -40.96
CA ILE A 51 6.32 -9.25 -40.15
C ILE A 51 7.09 -9.52 -38.86
N SER A 52 6.39 -9.40 -37.73
CA SER A 52 6.97 -9.61 -36.41
C SER A 52 6.00 -10.39 -35.52
N GLU A 53 6.52 -11.19 -34.61
CA GLU A 53 5.75 -12.04 -33.71
C GLU A 53 6.05 -11.78 -32.25
N VAL A 54 5.02 -11.85 -31.41
CA VAL A 54 5.07 -11.69 -29.95
C VAL A 54 4.11 -12.63 -29.25
N THR A 55 4.46 -13.07 -28.04
CA THR A 55 3.54 -13.77 -27.15
C THR A 55 2.94 -12.80 -26.13
N LEU A 56 1.62 -12.89 -25.89
CA LEU A 56 0.93 -12.14 -24.86
C LEU A 56 0.12 -13.07 -23.95
N TRP A 57 -0.10 -12.63 -22.72
CA TRP A 57 -1.06 -13.17 -21.77
C TRP A 57 -2.41 -12.47 -21.94
N SER A 58 -3.45 -13.23 -22.27
CA SER A 58 -4.84 -12.77 -22.41
C SER A 58 -5.75 -13.51 -21.41
N PRO A 59 -5.76 -13.10 -20.13
CA PRO A 59 -6.55 -13.78 -19.11
C PRO A 59 -8.06 -13.72 -19.38
N SER A 60 -8.52 -12.59 -19.91
CA SER A 60 -9.93 -12.35 -20.23
C SER A 60 -10.40 -12.95 -21.55
N GLY A 61 -9.49 -13.29 -22.47
CA GLY A 61 -9.85 -13.65 -23.85
C GLY A 61 -10.39 -12.46 -24.66
N ARG A 62 -10.01 -11.23 -24.29
CA ARG A 62 -10.32 -10.01 -25.03
C ARG A 62 -9.04 -9.30 -25.44
N LEU A 63 -9.04 -8.70 -26.63
CA LEU A 63 -7.96 -7.87 -27.14
C LEU A 63 -8.53 -6.64 -27.84
N SER A 64 -7.91 -5.49 -27.59
CA SER A 64 -8.25 -4.22 -28.22
C SER A 64 -7.04 -3.64 -28.95
N VAL A 65 -7.26 -3.05 -30.12
CA VAL A 65 -6.25 -2.29 -30.86
C VAL A 65 -6.63 -0.81 -30.81
N VAL A 66 -5.76 -0.01 -30.20
CA VAL A 66 -6.04 1.41 -29.92
C VAL A 66 -4.93 2.29 -30.50
N GLY A 67 -5.31 3.45 -31.06
CA GLY A 67 -4.36 4.46 -31.46
C GLY A 67 -3.69 5.12 -30.26
N LEU A 68 -2.38 5.42 -30.36
CA LEU A 68 -1.58 5.99 -29.26
C LEU A 68 -2.14 7.32 -28.72
N MET A 69 -2.65 8.18 -29.61
CA MET A 69 -3.24 9.48 -29.26
C MET A 69 -4.77 9.42 -29.10
N GLY A 70 -5.33 8.22 -28.94
CA GLY A 70 -6.76 7.97 -29.00
C GLY A 70 -7.25 7.68 -30.43
N GLY A 71 -8.47 7.16 -30.51
CA GLY A 71 -9.04 6.60 -31.73
C GLY A 71 -9.13 5.09 -31.62
N THR A 72 -10.35 4.60 -31.42
CA THR A 72 -10.67 3.18 -31.47
C THR A 72 -11.73 2.97 -32.55
N ALA A 73 -11.53 1.93 -33.36
CA ALA A 73 -12.63 1.41 -34.16
C ALA A 73 -13.39 0.41 -33.30
N GLU A 74 -14.72 0.49 -33.29
CA GLU A 74 -15.57 -0.47 -32.55
C GLU A 74 -15.24 -1.91 -32.93
N ALA A 75 -14.99 -2.17 -34.22
CA ALA A 75 -14.58 -3.48 -34.74
C ALA A 75 -13.22 -4.00 -34.24
N LEU A 76 -12.41 -3.15 -33.62
CA LEU A 76 -11.09 -3.48 -33.06
C LEU A 76 -11.04 -3.35 -31.53
N THR A 77 -12.20 -3.14 -30.89
CA THR A 77 -12.33 -3.09 -29.43
C THR A 77 -12.93 -4.41 -28.93
N ASP A 78 -12.39 -4.96 -27.85
CA ASP A 78 -12.86 -6.19 -27.19
C ASP A 78 -13.02 -7.39 -28.13
N VAL A 79 -12.12 -7.51 -29.11
CA VAL A 79 -12.08 -8.65 -30.02
C VAL A 79 -11.88 -9.93 -29.20
N ALA A 80 -12.77 -10.90 -29.40
CA ALA A 80 -12.69 -12.18 -28.71
C ALA A 80 -11.46 -12.96 -29.21
N VAL A 81 -10.56 -13.31 -28.29
CA VAL A 81 -9.34 -14.09 -28.54
C VAL A 81 -9.30 -15.28 -27.58
N PRO A 82 -8.47 -16.31 -27.84
CA PRO A 82 -8.31 -17.40 -26.88
C PRO A 82 -7.88 -16.89 -25.51
N ARG A 83 -8.44 -17.45 -24.44
CA ARG A 83 -7.98 -17.19 -23.07
C ARG A 83 -6.62 -17.87 -22.84
N GLY A 84 -5.80 -17.25 -21.99
CA GLY A 84 -4.47 -17.73 -21.65
C GLY A 84 -3.41 -17.13 -22.57
N LEU A 85 -2.45 -17.96 -23.00
CA LEU A 85 -1.32 -17.48 -23.78
C LEU A 85 -1.67 -17.45 -25.28
N ILE A 86 -1.45 -16.31 -25.90
CA ILE A 86 -1.70 -16.08 -27.33
C ILE A 86 -0.43 -15.65 -28.05
N ARG A 87 -0.27 -16.08 -29.29
CA ARG A 87 0.74 -15.57 -30.22
C ARG A 87 0.06 -14.56 -31.13
N VAL A 88 0.67 -13.39 -31.26
CA VAL A 88 0.25 -12.35 -32.19
C VAL A 88 1.34 -12.17 -33.24
N ARG A 89 1.01 -12.38 -34.51
CA ARG A 89 1.86 -12.06 -35.66
C ARG A 89 1.31 -10.79 -36.31
N VAL A 90 2.11 -9.74 -36.31
CA VAL A 90 1.79 -8.45 -36.93
C VAL A 90 2.38 -8.46 -38.33
N HIS A 91 1.53 -8.21 -39.31
CA HIS A 91 1.90 -8.01 -40.71
C HIS A 91 1.68 -6.55 -41.07
N ALA A 92 2.63 -5.95 -41.79
CA ALA A 92 2.47 -4.60 -42.31
C ALA A 92 2.94 -4.50 -43.76
N ARG A 93 2.20 -3.72 -44.55
CA ARG A 93 2.52 -3.42 -45.96
C ARG A 93 2.15 -1.98 -46.32
N ASP A 94 2.70 -1.52 -47.43
CA ASP A 94 2.66 -0.14 -47.89
C ASP A 94 3.27 0.80 -46.83
N ARG A 95 4.35 0.34 -46.18
CA ARG A 95 5.07 1.05 -45.11
C ARG A 95 6.02 2.11 -45.69
N LEU A 96 5.44 3.17 -46.23
CA LEU A 96 6.19 4.30 -46.74
C LEU A 96 6.46 5.33 -45.64
N HIS A 97 7.68 5.87 -45.60
CA HIS A 97 8.01 6.98 -44.72
C HIS A 97 7.21 8.22 -45.13
N GLU A 98 6.74 9.00 -44.15
CA GLU A 98 5.91 10.19 -44.42
C GLU A 98 6.52 11.18 -45.42
N THR A 99 7.86 11.26 -45.48
CA THR A 99 8.57 12.17 -46.38
C THR A 99 8.59 11.72 -47.84
N VAL A 100 8.29 10.44 -48.12
CA VAL A 100 8.25 9.89 -49.49
C VAL A 100 6.84 9.54 -49.95
N ARG A 101 5.89 9.53 -49.02
CA ARG A 101 4.49 9.19 -49.27
C ARG A 101 3.77 10.33 -49.98
N THR A 102 2.93 9.98 -50.95
CA THR A 102 2.09 10.86 -51.76
C THR A 102 0.61 10.50 -51.60
N ASP A 103 -0.28 11.36 -52.10
CA ASP A 103 -1.73 11.10 -52.07
C ASP A 103 -2.15 9.93 -52.98
N ASP A 104 -1.31 9.54 -53.94
CA ASP A 104 -1.54 8.40 -54.84
C ASP A 104 -1.15 7.06 -54.21
N ASP A 105 -0.44 7.08 -53.06
CA ASP A 105 -0.01 5.86 -52.38
C ASP A 105 -1.13 5.21 -51.56
N PRO A 106 -1.29 3.87 -51.62
CA PRO A 106 -2.31 3.17 -50.84
C PRO A 106 -2.09 3.35 -49.34
N PRO A 107 -3.17 3.44 -48.51
CA PRO A 107 -3.05 3.55 -47.04
C PRO A 107 -2.12 2.46 -46.49
N GLU A 108 -1.35 2.76 -45.45
CA GLU A 108 -0.58 1.72 -44.77
C GLU A 108 -1.54 0.71 -44.14
N ARG A 109 -1.23 -0.59 -44.25
CA ARG A 109 -2.14 -1.67 -43.84
C ARG A 109 -1.47 -2.60 -42.85
N HIS A 110 -2.14 -2.83 -41.73
CA HIS A 110 -1.72 -3.71 -40.65
C HIS A 110 -2.70 -4.85 -40.49
N GLU A 111 -2.19 -6.08 -40.37
CA GLU A 111 -3.00 -7.26 -40.09
C GLU A 111 -2.40 -8.05 -38.92
N LEU A 112 -3.21 -8.28 -37.89
CA LEU A 112 -2.83 -9.04 -36.69
C LEU A 112 -3.42 -10.44 -36.81
N HIS A 113 -2.58 -11.47 -36.84
CA HIS A 113 -2.98 -12.87 -36.77
C HIS A 113 -2.77 -13.38 -35.35
N ILE A 114 -3.82 -13.91 -34.73
CA ILE A 114 -3.84 -14.28 -33.32
C ILE A 114 -4.23 -15.76 -33.19
N TRP A 115 -3.46 -16.54 -32.46
CA TRP A 115 -3.81 -17.93 -32.15
C TRP A 115 -3.34 -18.33 -30.74
N ALA A 116 -3.94 -19.37 -30.18
CA ALA A 116 -3.57 -19.90 -28.88
C ALA A 116 -2.22 -20.63 -28.93
N VAL A 117 -1.43 -20.50 -27.85
CA VAL A 117 -0.18 -21.25 -27.65
C VAL A 117 -0.08 -21.71 -26.20
N SER A 118 0.75 -22.71 -25.92
CA SER A 118 1.11 -23.13 -24.55
C SER A 118 2.51 -22.69 -24.14
N GLU A 119 3.27 -22.11 -25.07
CA GLU A 119 4.68 -21.75 -24.89
C GLU A 119 4.90 -20.26 -25.11
N GLU A 120 5.49 -19.60 -24.11
CA GLU A 120 6.00 -18.24 -24.20
C GLU A 120 7.39 -18.32 -24.83
N ALA A 121 7.51 -17.77 -26.03
CA ALA A 121 8.77 -17.68 -26.75
C ALA A 121 9.06 -16.21 -27.05
N PRO A 122 10.34 -15.83 -27.16
CA PRO A 122 10.73 -14.45 -27.35
C PRO A 122 10.08 -13.86 -28.60
N TRP A 123 10.01 -12.53 -28.64
CA TRP A 123 9.62 -11.84 -29.85
C TRP A 123 10.62 -12.18 -30.97
N ARG A 124 10.14 -12.19 -32.22
CA ARG A 124 11.02 -12.39 -33.38
C ARG A 124 10.56 -11.59 -34.57
N THR A 125 11.52 -11.11 -35.34
CA THR A 125 11.31 -10.60 -36.69
C THR A 125 11.22 -11.80 -37.64
N VAL A 126 10.08 -11.96 -38.31
CA VAL A 126 9.88 -12.97 -39.36
C VAL A 126 10.28 -12.41 -40.72
N LEU A 127 9.97 -11.12 -40.97
CA LEU A 127 10.38 -10.38 -42.16
C LEU A 127 10.76 -8.96 -41.73
N ALA A 128 12.02 -8.59 -41.95
CA ALA A 128 12.52 -7.25 -41.61
C ALA A 128 12.02 -6.21 -42.62
N GLY A 129 11.60 -5.05 -42.11
CA GLY A 129 11.17 -3.94 -42.96
C GLY A 129 12.33 -3.31 -43.75
N PRO A 130 12.05 -2.69 -44.92
CA PRO A 130 13.07 -2.12 -45.80
C PRO A 130 13.82 -0.92 -45.19
N GLY A 131 13.23 -0.26 -44.19
CA GLY A 131 13.80 0.93 -43.54
C GLY A 131 14.70 0.69 -42.32
N GLY A 132 14.79 -0.56 -41.85
CA GLY A 132 15.63 -1.04 -40.74
C GLY A 132 16.20 0.01 -39.76
N ARG A 133 15.47 0.47 -38.74
CA ARG A 133 16.06 1.16 -37.59
C ARG A 133 16.58 0.13 -36.58
N ALA A 134 17.88 0.18 -36.31
CA ALA A 134 18.47 -0.61 -35.26
C ALA A 134 18.19 0.04 -33.89
N TRP A 135 17.13 -0.41 -33.22
CA TRP A 135 16.87 -0.03 -31.83
C TRP A 135 17.84 -0.73 -30.89
N GLU A 136 18.49 0.04 -30.02
CA GLU A 136 19.33 -0.50 -28.95
C GLU A 136 18.48 -1.37 -28.01
N GLN A 137 18.73 -2.67 -28.03
CA GLN A 137 18.08 -3.62 -27.14
C GLN A 137 18.67 -3.49 -25.73
N LYS A 138 17.81 -3.48 -24.70
CA LYS A 138 18.24 -3.33 -23.29
C LYS A 138 17.87 -4.54 -22.43
N PRO A 139 18.50 -5.72 -22.64
CA PRO A 139 18.15 -6.95 -21.94
C PRO A 139 18.24 -6.83 -20.42
N ALA A 140 19.30 -6.20 -19.89
CA ALA A 140 19.45 -5.98 -18.45
C ALA A 140 18.29 -5.13 -17.87
N LYS A 141 17.81 -4.12 -18.62
CA LYS A 141 16.68 -3.29 -18.20
C LYS A 141 15.35 -4.01 -18.28
N ALA A 142 15.19 -4.90 -19.27
CA ALA A 142 14.02 -5.76 -19.39
C ALA A 142 13.97 -6.78 -18.24
N ALA A 143 15.11 -7.39 -17.89
CA ALA A 143 15.22 -8.29 -16.74
C ALA A 143 15.00 -7.57 -15.40
N GLU A 144 15.51 -6.33 -15.26
CA GLU A 144 15.17 -5.46 -14.13
C GLU A 144 13.65 -5.29 -14.00
N TRP A 145 12.99 -4.87 -15.08
CA TRP A 145 11.54 -4.69 -15.09
C TRP A 145 10.81 -6.01 -14.78
N GLY A 146 11.27 -7.13 -15.36
CA GLY A 146 10.69 -8.45 -15.16
C GLY A 146 10.70 -8.85 -13.70
N MET A 147 11.86 -8.73 -13.04
CA MET A 147 11.96 -9.06 -11.62
C MET A 147 11.12 -8.12 -10.75
N LEU A 148 11.18 -6.80 -10.98
CA LEU A 148 10.36 -5.83 -10.24
C LEU A 148 8.85 -6.06 -10.41
N SER A 149 8.43 -6.64 -11.53
CA SER A 149 7.02 -6.99 -11.80
C SER A 149 6.59 -8.27 -11.07
N LEU A 150 7.53 -9.21 -10.82
CA LEU A 150 7.27 -10.43 -10.06
C LEU A 150 7.29 -10.18 -8.55
N VAL A 151 8.05 -9.18 -8.07
CA VAL A 151 8.09 -8.78 -6.66
C VAL A 151 7.52 -7.38 -6.46
N PRO A 152 6.23 -7.14 -6.82
CA PRO A 152 5.67 -5.81 -6.80
C PRO A 152 5.69 -5.24 -5.38
N ARG A 153 6.18 -4.02 -5.26
CA ARG A 153 6.12 -3.27 -4.01
C ARG A 153 4.90 -2.37 -4.01
N PRO A 154 4.04 -2.43 -2.97
CA PRO A 154 2.98 -1.46 -2.81
C PRO A 154 3.63 -0.07 -2.88
N SER A 155 3.22 0.73 -3.86
CA SER A 155 3.58 2.14 -3.87
C SER A 155 2.89 2.76 -2.66
N GLU A 156 3.65 3.05 -1.59
CA GLU A 156 3.14 3.81 -0.43
C GLU A 156 2.84 5.28 -0.76
N ARG A 157 3.07 5.73 -2.01
CA ARG A 157 2.47 7.01 -2.43
C ARG A 157 0.96 6.86 -2.26
N PRO A 158 0.30 7.72 -1.46
CA PRO A 158 -1.14 7.69 -1.35
C PRO A 158 -1.68 7.75 -2.76
N ALA A 159 -2.40 6.70 -3.16
CA ALA A 159 -3.07 6.69 -4.44
C ALA A 159 -3.99 7.93 -4.41
N ILE A 160 -3.65 8.94 -5.22
CA ILE A 160 -4.44 10.18 -5.34
C ILE A 160 -5.87 9.83 -5.79
N LEU A 161 -6.01 8.65 -6.41
CA LEU A 161 -7.25 8.03 -6.80
C LEU A 161 -7.53 6.85 -5.86
N PRO A 162 -8.80 6.58 -5.52
CA PRO A 162 -9.18 5.33 -4.86
C PRO A 162 -8.60 4.14 -5.63
N PRO A 163 -8.25 3.02 -4.96
CA PRO A 163 -7.81 1.82 -5.65
C PRO A 163 -8.85 1.51 -6.73
N LEU A 164 -8.40 1.49 -7.98
CA LEU A 164 -9.25 1.07 -9.08
C LEU A 164 -9.80 -0.32 -8.70
N PRO A 165 -11.09 -0.60 -8.95
CA PRO A 165 -11.59 -1.96 -8.81
C PRO A 165 -10.65 -2.89 -9.58
N PRO A 166 -10.38 -4.11 -9.08
CA PRO A 166 -9.53 -5.06 -9.78
C PRO A 166 -10.02 -5.15 -11.23
N ASP A 167 -9.09 -5.03 -12.17
CA ASP A 167 -9.43 -5.01 -13.58
C ASP A 167 -10.21 -6.30 -13.87
N PRO A 168 -11.47 -6.24 -14.33
CA PRO A 168 -12.25 -7.44 -14.65
C PRO A 168 -11.55 -8.32 -15.69
N TYR A 169 -10.51 -7.80 -16.36
CA TYR A 169 -9.69 -8.52 -17.32
C TYR A 169 -8.49 -9.25 -16.72
N GLU A 170 -8.19 -9.15 -15.42
CA GLU A 170 -7.04 -9.78 -14.74
C GLU A 170 -7.33 -11.14 -14.08
N ASP A 171 -8.53 -11.72 -14.26
CA ASP A 171 -8.87 -13.01 -13.68
C ASP A 171 -8.12 -14.19 -14.34
N ASP A 172 -7.05 -14.61 -13.68
CA ASP A 172 -6.24 -15.77 -14.04
C ASP A 172 -6.85 -17.12 -13.59
N SER A 173 -7.99 -17.09 -12.87
CA SER A 173 -8.57 -18.30 -12.27
C SER A 173 -8.89 -19.37 -13.32
N GLY A 174 -8.39 -20.58 -13.07
CA GLY A 174 -8.63 -21.74 -13.93
C GLY A 174 -7.85 -21.74 -15.24
N LEU A 175 -6.93 -20.79 -15.47
CA LEU A 175 -6.05 -20.83 -16.63
C LEU A 175 -4.87 -21.79 -16.40
N PRO A 176 -4.46 -22.56 -17.43
CA PRO A 176 -3.38 -23.52 -17.29
C PRO A 176 -2.03 -22.81 -17.09
N ARG A 177 -1.15 -23.46 -16.32
CA ARG A 177 0.28 -23.10 -16.28
C ARG A 177 0.91 -23.34 -17.66
N VAL A 178 1.88 -22.51 -18.01
CA VAL A 178 2.51 -22.45 -19.35
C VAL A 178 3.99 -22.80 -19.27
N THR A 179 4.64 -22.83 -20.43
CA THR A 179 6.09 -23.04 -20.52
C THR A 179 6.77 -21.81 -21.10
N VAL A 180 7.84 -21.34 -20.47
CA VAL A 180 8.74 -20.31 -21.02
C VAL A 180 9.89 -20.99 -21.73
N VAL A 181 10.11 -20.67 -23.01
CA VAL A 181 11.11 -21.33 -23.86
C VAL A 181 12.16 -20.32 -24.33
N ARG A 182 13.44 -20.64 -24.13
CA ARG A 182 14.56 -19.83 -24.64
C ARG A 182 15.56 -20.72 -25.36
N HIS A 183 15.99 -20.27 -26.53
CA HIS A 183 16.99 -20.95 -27.33
C HIS A 183 18.26 -20.11 -27.42
N ARG A 184 19.43 -20.77 -27.36
CA ARG A 184 20.75 -20.16 -27.50
C ARG A 184 21.62 -21.01 -28.42
N PRO A 185 22.28 -20.41 -29.43
CA PRO A 185 23.11 -21.16 -30.37
C PRO A 185 24.40 -21.69 -29.73
N ALA A 186 24.83 -21.09 -28.62
CA ALA A 186 26.01 -21.51 -27.86
C ALA A 186 25.61 -22.21 -26.55
N PRO A 187 26.45 -23.11 -26.02
CA PRO A 187 26.28 -23.66 -24.68
C PRO A 187 26.15 -22.56 -23.63
N VAL A 188 25.20 -22.73 -22.72
CA VAL A 188 24.93 -21.80 -21.62
C VAL A 188 25.21 -22.49 -20.30
N GLY A 189 25.82 -21.77 -19.36
CA GLY A 189 25.96 -22.23 -17.99
C GLY A 189 24.82 -21.70 -17.13
N ILE A 190 24.01 -22.59 -16.55
CA ILE A 190 23.08 -22.23 -15.47
C ILE A 190 23.71 -22.65 -14.16
N SER A 191 23.95 -21.68 -13.29
CA SER A 191 24.45 -21.95 -11.95
C SER A 191 23.29 -22.33 -11.04
N GLU A 192 23.45 -23.43 -10.31
CA GLU A 192 22.62 -23.71 -9.13
C GLU A 192 22.86 -22.64 -8.07
N GLY A 193 21.85 -22.44 -7.23
CA GLY A 193 21.96 -21.56 -6.08
C GLY A 193 20.79 -20.59 -5.96
N VAL A 194 21.08 -19.46 -5.34
CA VAL A 194 20.08 -18.49 -4.92
C VAL A 194 20.18 -17.23 -5.77
N LEU A 195 19.08 -16.87 -6.43
CA LEU A 195 18.96 -15.62 -7.15
C LEU A 195 18.26 -14.61 -6.22
N PRO A 196 18.94 -13.52 -5.84
CA PRO A 196 18.36 -12.56 -4.92
C PRO A 196 17.25 -11.76 -5.61
N ALA A 197 16.13 -11.50 -4.91
CA ALA A 197 14.98 -10.75 -5.41
C ALA A 197 14.42 -9.79 -4.33
N GLY A 198 15.31 -9.11 -3.60
CA GLY A 198 14.94 -8.19 -2.53
C GLY A 198 14.68 -8.92 -1.21
N ASP A 199 13.44 -8.93 -0.72
CA ASP A 199 13.04 -9.73 0.45
C ASP A 199 12.72 -11.18 0.12
N LEU A 200 12.71 -11.50 -1.16
CA LEU A 200 12.50 -12.85 -1.65
C LEU A 200 13.75 -13.31 -2.37
N GLU A 201 13.79 -14.61 -2.62
CA GLU A 201 14.82 -15.26 -3.39
C GLU A 201 14.23 -16.36 -4.25
N VAL A 202 14.88 -16.65 -5.37
CA VAL A 202 14.59 -17.83 -6.18
C VAL A 202 15.68 -18.85 -5.91
N ARG A 203 15.27 -20.07 -5.54
CA ARG A 203 16.17 -21.20 -5.40
C ARG A 203 16.13 -22.04 -6.67
N LEU A 204 17.29 -22.18 -7.31
CA LEU A 204 17.54 -23.12 -8.39
C LEU A 204 18.29 -24.33 -7.83
N ALA A 205 17.58 -25.45 -7.71
CA ALA A 205 18.15 -26.71 -7.23
C ALA A 205 18.24 -27.71 -8.37
N ARG A 206 19.41 -28.31 -8.62
CA ARG A 206 19.54 -29.36 -9.64
C ARG A 206 18.92 -30.66 -9.17
N VAL A 207 18.14 -31.27 -10.06
CA VAL A 207 17.53 -32.60 -9.87
C VAL A 207 18.37 -33.66 -10.59
N ASP A 208 18.77 -33.37 -11.83
CA ASP A 208 19.64 -34.19 -12.66
C ASP A 208 20.44 -33.31 -13.64
N ASP A 209 21.19 -33.91 -14.58
CA ASP A 209 22.07 -33.18 -15.49
C ASP A 209 21.35 -32.15 -16.38
N GLU A 210 20.06 -32.36 -16.66
CA GLU A 210 19.25 -31.52 -17.55
C GLU A 210 18.13 -30.77 -16.82
N THR A 211 17.83 -31.11 -15.57
CA THR A 211 16.65 -30.63 -14.85
C THR A 211 17.01 -29.89 -13.57
N LEU A 212 16.44 -28.69 -13.41
CA LEU A 212 16.45 -27.91 -12.17
C LEU A 212 15.02 -27.66 -11.70
N THR A 213 14.85 -27.47 -10.39
CA THR A 213 13.64 -26.93 -9.78
C THR A 213 13.80 -25.43 -9.55
N TRP A 214 12.77 -24.66 -9.88
CA TRP A 214 12.63 -23.24 -9.58
C TRP A 214 11.59 -23.07 -8.47
N SER A 215 11.98 -22.47 -7.36
CA SER A 215 11.05 -22.20 -6.25
C SER A 215 11.32 -20.84 -5.61
N TRP A 216 10.26 -20.12 -5.26
CA TRP A 216 10.37 -18.90 -4.47
C TRP A 216 10.51 -19.21 -2.98
N ALA A 217 11.26 -18.37 -2.27
CA ALA A 217 11.36 -18.37 -0.83
C ALA A 217 11.52 -16.93 -0.30
N THR A 218 11.24 -16.73 0.98
CA THR A 218 11.66 -15.51 1.68
C THR A 218 13.18 -15.50 1.83
N ALA A 219 13.81 -14.35 1.59
CA ALA A 219 15.23 -14.17 1.84
C ALA A 219 15.53 -14.20 3.35
N ASP A 220 16.68 -14.76 3.73
CA ASP A 220 17.13 -14.79 5.13
C ASP A 220 17.37 -13.37 5.68
N GLU A 221 17.81 -12.46 4.81
CA GLU A 221 18.08 -11.06 5.12
C GLU A 221 17.22 -10.15 4.23
N PRO A 222 15.94 -9.92 4.57
CA PRO A 222 15.10 -8.99 3.84
C PRO A 222 15.65 -7.57 3.96
N ILE A 223 15.57 -6.81 2.87
CA ILE A 223 16.15 -5.47 2.76
C ILE A 223 15.13 -4.36 3.04
N PHE A 224 13.84 -4.64 2.95
CA PHE A 224 12.78 -3.67 3.21
C PHE A 224 12.34 -3.68 4.69
N PRO A 225 11.90 -2.53 5.24
CA PRO A 225 11.45 -2.45 6.64
C PRO A 225 10.16 -3.24 6.91
N GLN A 226 9.36 -3.51 5.87
CA GLN A 226 8.21 -4.41 5.90
C GLN A 226 8.45 -5.47 4.81
N PRO A 227 8.95 -6.66 5.20
CA PRO A 227 9.26 -7.72 4.24
C PRO A 227 8.01 -8.24 3.52
N LEU A 228 8.16 -8.69 2.26
CA LEU A 228 7.11 -9.45 1.59
C LEU A 228 6.97 -10.83 2.23
N ASP A 229 5.74 -11.22 2.52
CA ASP A 229 5.36 -12.53 3.02
C ASP A 229 4.67 -13.40 1.94
N ALA A 230 3.99 -12.77 0.98
CA ALA A 230 3.40 -13.44 -0.17
C ALA A 230 4.46 -13.77 -1.24
N LEU A 231 4.56 -15.05 -1.59
CA LEU A 231 5.38 -15.51 -2.72
C LEU A 231 4.66 -15.19 -4.04
N PRO A 232 5.40 -14.85 -5.12
CA PRO A 232 4.80 -14.69 -6.45
C PRO A 232 4.10 -15.98 -6.89
N ASP A 233 4.71 -17.11 -6.59
CA ASP A 233 4.23 -18.46 -6.89
C ASP A 233 4.65 -19.37 -5.73
N ASP A 234 3.69 -20.03 -5.10
CA ASP A 234 3.90 -20.96 -4.00
C ASP A 234 4.17 -22.40 -4.49
N GLU A 235 3.88 -22.67 -5.76
CA GLU A 235 4.17 -23.94 -6.41
C GLU A 235 5.56 -23.91 -7.11
N PRO A 236 6.44 -24.89 -6.85
CA PRO A 236 7.70 -25.00 -7.57
C PRO A 236 7.46 -25.40 -9.04
N SER A 237 8.30 -24.86 -9.92
CA SER A 237 8.30 -25.11 -11.36
C SER A 237 9.58 -25.82 -11.81
N ILE A 238 9.60 -26.32 -13.05
CA ILE A 238 10.69 -27.16 -13.56
C ILE A 238 11.42 -26.43 -14.68
N VAL A 239 12.75 -26.40 -14.64
CA VAL A 239 13.61 -25.85 -15.69
C VAL A 239 14.36 -27.00 -16.34
N ARG A 240 14.11 -27.27 -17.61
CA ARG A 240 14.83 -28.27 -18.41
C ARG A 240 15.78 -27.61 -19.40
N LEU A 241 16.99 -28.16 -19.52
CA LEU A 241 18.02 -27.76 -20.45
C LEU A 241 18.31 -28.92 -21.40
N THR A 242 17.94 -28.77 -22.66
CA THR A 242 18.26 -29.77 -23.69
C THR A 242 19.30 -29.22 -24.64
N SER A 243 20.42 -29.92 -24.79
CA SER A 243 21.46 -29.60 -25.76
C SER A 243 21.23 -30.33 -27.07
N GLY A 244 21.37 -29.64 -28.19
CA GLY A 244 21.22 -30.18 -29.54
C GLY A 244 22.24 -29.60 -30.52
N PRO A 245 22.22 -30.06 -31.78
CA PRO A 245 23.15 -29.58 -32.81
C PRO A 245 23.00 -28.08 -33.08
N ASP A 246 21.81 -27.52 -32.87
CA ASP A 246 21.51 -26.10 -33.10
C ASP A 246 21.73 -25.23 -31.85
N GLY A 247 22.20 -25.80 -30.73
CA GLY A 247 22.46 -25.09 -29.48
C GLY A 247 21.70 -25.66 -28.29
N VAL A 248 21.45 -24.82 -27.27
CA VAL A 248 20.75 -25.20 -26.04
C VAL A 248 19.34 -24.61 -26.01
N THR A 249 18.38 -25.42 -25.60
CA THR A 249 17.00 -24.99 -25.36
C THR A 249 16.68 -25.11 -23.88
N LEU A 250 16.33 -23.99 -23.26
CA LEU A 250 15.76 -23.90 -21.93
C LEU A 250 14.23 -23.96 -22.02
N ARG A 251 13.61 -24.81 -21.20
CA ARG A 251 12.16 -24.87 -21.00
C ARG A 251 11.85 -24.73 -19.51
N HIS A 252 11.25 -23.63 -19.11
CA HIS A 252 10.75 -23.41 -17.76
C HIS A 252 9.25 -23.70 -17.73
N GLU A 253 8.90 -24.89 -17.27
CA GLU A 253 7.58 -25.50 -17.31
C GLU A 253 6.82 -25.32 -16.01
N GLY A 254 5.49 -25.29 -16.11
CA GLY A 254 4.64 -25.10 -14.95
C GLY A 254 4.78 -23.68 -14.43
N VAL A 255 4.78 -22.67 -15.30
CA VAL A 255 4.84 -21.26 -14.95
C VAL A 255 3.44 -20.66 -14.96
N LEU A 256 3.09 -19.83 -13.99
CA LEU A 256 1.87 -19.03 -14.06
C LEU A 256 1.89 -18.13 -15.30
N GLY A 257 0.80 -18.12 -16.08
CA GLY A 257 0.76 -17.41 -17.36
C GLY A 257 1.09 -15.91 -17.25
N ARG A 258 0.59 -15.24 -16.22
CA ARG A 258 0.93 -13.83 -15.91
C ARG A 258 2.43 -13.58 -15.67
N HIS A 259 3.19 -14.60 -15.25
CA HIS A 259 4.63 -14.50 -14.97
C HIS A 259 5.48 -14.88 -16.17
N ALA A 260 4.91 -15.53 -17.19
CA ALA A 260 5.67 -16.12 -18.29
C ALA A 260 6.56 -15.11 -19.01
N PHE A 261 6.01 -13.92 -19.33
CA PHE A 261 6.77 -12.85 -19.98
C PHE A 261 7.93 -12.34 -19.11
N ALA A 262 7.67 -12.06 -17.83
CA ALA A 262 8.67 -11.55 -16.89
C ALA A 262 9.82 -12.55 -16.69
N LEU A 263 9.47 -13.83 -16.49
CA LEU A 263 10.46 -14.92 -16.42
C LEU A 263 11.23 -15.09 -17.72
N GLY A 264 10.55 -14.89 -18.85
CA GLY A 264 11.15 -14.91 -20.17
C GLY A 264 12.28 -13.89 -20.35
N VAL A 265 12.06 -12.64 -19.97
CA VAL A 265 13.09 -11.59 -20.06
C VAL A 265 14.19 -11.74 -19.00
N ILE A 266 13.87 -12.30 -17.83
CA ILE A 266 14.86 -12.67 -16.80
C ILE A 266 15.78 -13.76 -17.35
N TRP A 267 15.22 -14.83 -17.92
CA TRP A 267 16.01 -15.92 -18.51
C TRP A 267 16.89 -15.44 -19.66
N GLU A 268 16.40 -14.53 -20.51
CA GLU A 268 17.24 -13.97 -21.57
C GLU A 268 18.51 -13.32 -21.02
N HIS A 269 18.40 -12.55 -19.95
CA HIS A 269 19.54 -11.93 -19.29
C HIS A 269 20.44 -12.94 -18.58
N LEU A 270 19.86 -13.86 -17.81
CA LEU A 270 20.62 -14.85 -17.03
C LEU A 270 21.43 -15.81 -17.92
N LEU A 271 20.88 -16.16 -19.09
CA LEU A 271 21.56 -17.01 -20.07
C LEU A 271 22.74 -16.30 -20.74
N ASP A 272 22.70 -14.97 -20.86
CA ASP A 272 23.73 -14.18 -21.52
C ASP A 272 24.76 -13.63 -20.53
N THR A 273 24.38 -13.40 -19.27
CA THR A 273 25.24 -12.77 -18.23
C THR A 273 25.09 -13.45 -16.87
N VAL A 274 25.83 -14.55 -16.67
CA VAL A 274 25.83 -15.31 -15.42
C VAL A 274 26.32 -14.45 -14.25
N GLY A 275 25.61 -14.52 -13.11
CA GLY A 275 25.97 -13.83 -11.87
C GLY A 275 25.67 -12.33 -11.84
N SER A 276 25.05 -11.77 -12.89
CA SER A 276 24.63 -10.37 -12.93
C SER A 276 23.14 -10.24 -12.63
N TYR A 277 22.79 -9.43 -11.63
CA TYR A 277 21.42 -9.22 -11.16
C TYR A 277 21.01 -7.74 -11.27
N PRO A 278 20.62 -7.26 -12.46
CA PRO A 278 20.41 -5.82 -12.73
C PRO A 278 19.27 -5.21 -11.90
N TRP A 279 18.37 -6.03 -11.35
CA TRP A 279 17.29 -5.59 -10.45
C TRP A 279 17.73 -5.27 -9.02
N MET A 280 18.90 -5.75 -8.57
CA MET A 280 19.29 -5.60 -7.17
C MET A 280 19.56 -4.15 -6.77
N GLU A 281 20.17 -3.36 -7.65
CA GLU A 281 20.45 -1.95 -7.35
C GLU A 281 19.16 -1.11 -7.26
N PRO A 282 18.21 -1.21 -8.20
CA PRO A 282 16.87 -0.62 -8.04
C PRO A 282 16.14 -1.06 -6.78
N LEU A 283 16.18 -2.35 -6.42
CA LEU A 283 15.54 -2.86 -5.21
C LEU A 283 16.16 -2.27 -3.93
N ARG A 284 17.50 -2.17 -3.87
CA ARG A 284 18.20 -1.51 -2.75
C ARG A 284 17.86 -0.03 -2.66
N GLY A 285 17.78 0.66 -3.80
CA GLY A 285 17.33 2.05 -3.85
C GLY A 285 15.91 2.23 -3.29
N GLN A 286 14.97 1.38 -3.72
CA GLN A 286 13.60 1.38 -3.18
C GLN A 286 13.55 1.06 -1.68
N ALA A 287 14.37 0.12 -1.21
CA ALA A 287 14.45 -0.25 0.20
C ALA A 287 15.02 0.87 1.09
N ALA A 288 16.04 1.58 0.60
CA ALA A 288 16.61 2.74 1.30
C ALA A 288 15.57 3.87 1.43
N GLU A 289 14.83 4.17 0.35
CA GLU A 289 13.74 5.15 0.40
C GLU A 289 12.62 4.72 1.36
N ALA A 290 12.22 3.45 1.35
CA ALA A 290 11.20 2.91 2.26
C ALA A 290 11.65 3.01 3.72
N THR A 291 12.91 2.70 4.01
CA THR A 291 13.50 2.83 5.35
C THR A 291 13.48 4.29 5.83
N ALA A 292 13.89 5.23 4.97
CA ALA A 292 13.87 6.65 5.29
C ALA A 292 12.44 7.15 5.60
N ARG A 293 11.44 6.75 4.80
CA ARG A 293 10.03 7.07 5.05
C ARG A 293 9.50 6.44 6.34
N ALA A 294 9.84 5.18 6.62
CA ALA A 294 9.44 4.50 7.84
C ALA A 294 10.07 5.15 9.09
N GLU A 295 11.30 5.65 9.00
CA GLU A 295 11.92 6.45 10.05
C GLU A 295 11.24 7.81 10.22
N GLU A 296 10.96 8.52 9.13
CA GLU A 296 10.24 9.80 9.18
C GLU A 296 8.85 9.64 9.80
N ALA A 297 8.09 8.62 9.39
CA ALA A 297 6.78 8.29 9.95
C ALA A 297 6.88 7.94 11.44
N ARG A 298 7.90 7.17 11.85
CA ARG A 298 8.16 6.87 13.27
C ARG A 298 8.48 8.14 14.06
N ARG A 299 9.35 9.02 13.54
CA ARG A 299 9.70 10.31 14.17
C ARG A 299 8.49 11.21 14.27
N TRP A 300 7.68 11.31 13.22
CA TRP A 300 6.47 12.11 13.21
C TRP A 300 5.42 11.58 14.20
N LYS A 301 5.24 10.26 14.26
CA LYS A 301 4.36 9.61 15.26
C LYS A 301 4.86 9.86 16.68
N ALA A 302 6.16 9.71 16.92
CA ALA A 302 6.78 9.98 18.22
C ALA A 302 6.66 11.46 18.61
N ALA A 303 6.88 12.39 17.68
CA ALA A 303 6.71 13.82 17.90
C ALA A 303 5.25 14.18 18.21
N ARG A 304 4.29 13.60 17.48
CA ARG A 304 2.86 13.79 17.76
C ARG A 304 2.43 13.19 19.09
N ASP A 305 2.95 12.03 19.44
CA ASP A 305 2.68 11.43 20.75
C ASP A 305 3.27 12.31 21.86
N ALA A 306 4.52 12.76 21.71
CA ALA A 306 5.16 13.69 22.64
C ALA A 306 4.38 15.01 22.79
N GLU A 307 3.92 15.61 21.68
CA GLU A 307 3.07 16.80 21.69
C GLU A 307 1.75 16.55 22.45
N GLN A 308 1.09 15.42 22.20
CA GLN A 308 -0.15 15.05 22.90
C GLN A 308 0.03 14.87 24.40
N TRP A 309 1.22 14.48 24.83
CA TRP A 309 1.57 14.26 26.24
C TRP A 309 2.31 15.42 26.90
N GLY A 310 2.47 16.56 26.21
CA GLY A 310 3.15 17.74 26.73
C GLY A 310 4.66 17.57 26.94
N GLY A 311 5.31 16.65 26.21
CA GLY A 311 6.74 16.35 26.35
C GLY A 311 7.03 14.85 26.24
N ALA A 312 7.84 14.30 27.14
CA ALA A 312 8.15 12.88 27.15
C ALA A 312 6.89 12.02 27.36
N PRO A 313 6.78 10.85 26.70
CA PRO A 313 5.62 9.98 26.86
C PRO A 313 5.52 9.48 28.32
N PRO A 314 4.31 9.35 28.90
CA PRO A 314 4.14 8.87 30.27
C PRO A 314 4.38 7.37 30.39
N SER A 315 4.27 6.86 31.62
CA SER A 315 4.30 5.42 31.91
C SER A 315 3.25 4.65 31.11
N ASP A 316 3.49 3.36 30.88
CA ASP A 316 2.52 2.49 30.18
C ASP A 316 1.18 2.42 30.91
N ARG A 317 1.21 2.51 32.26
CA ARG A 317 0.01 2.59 33.10
C ARG A 317 -0.85 3.78 32.71
N VAL A 318 -0.26 4.98 32.64
CA VAL A 318 -0.99 6.21 32.24
C VAL A 318 -1.41 6.18 30.77
N ARG A 319 -0.62 5.58 29.86
CA ARG A 319 -1.04 5.39 28.46
C ARG A 319 -2.25 4.48 28.31
N GLY A 320 -2.41 3.50 29.18
CA GLY A 320 -3.52 2.54 29.17
C GLY A 320 -4.84 3.09 29.71
N LEU A 321 -4.83 4.26 30.37
CA LEU A 321 -6.05 4.84 30.95
C LEU A 321 -6.96 5.44 29.87
N LEU A 322 -8.21 4.99 29.85
CA LEU A 322 -9.30 5.63 29.12
C LEU A 322 -9.79 6.83 29.96
N GLY A 323 -9.56 8.06 29.52
CA GLY A 323 -9.99 9.24 30.28
C GLY A 323 -9.21 10.52 29.97
N GLN A 324 -9.11 11.40 30.96
CA GLN A 324 -8.59 12.77 30.80
C GLN A 324 -7.06 12.87 30.97
N ALA A 325 -6.33 11.75 30.98
CA ALA A 325 -4.88 11.73 31.16
C ALA A 325 -4.14 12.60 30.13
N ARG A 326 -4.49 12.48 28.84
CA ARG A 326 -3.91 13.34 27.78
C ARG A 326 -4.31 14.81 27.96
N SER A 327 -5.54 15.07 28.38
CA SER A 327 -6.04 16.43 28.59
C SER A 327 -5.34 17.11 29.77
N LEU A 328 -5.11 16.37 30.86
CA LEU A 328 -4.36 16.84 32.03
C LEU A 328 -2.88 17.05 31.68
N ALA A 329 -2.25 16.14 30.94
CA ALA A 329 -0.86 16.28 30.49
C ALA A 329 -0.62 17.58 29.70
N ARG A 330 -1.59 17.99 28.89
CA ARG A 330 -1.53 19.24 28.10
C ARG A 330 -1.69 20.51 28.93
N ILE A 331 -2.29 20.42 30.12
CA ILE A 331 -2.49 21.55 31.02
C ILE A 331 -1.36 21.62 32.05
N ASP A 332 -1.04 20.49 32.69
CA ASP A 332 -0.04 20.38 33.75
C ASP A 332 0.56 18.96 33.77
N ARG A 333 1.63 18.77 32.98
CA ARG A 333 2.34 17.50 32.90
C ARG A 333 2.99 17.09 34.24
N PRO A 334 3.72 17.98 34.96
CA PRO A 334 4.28 17.65 36.26
C PRO A 334 3.24 17.16 37.28
N LEU A 335 2.01 17.68 37.24
CA LEU A 335 0.94 17.22 38.14
C LEU A 335 0.50 15.79 37.82
N LEU A 336 0.34 15.45 36.53
CA LEU A 336 0.04 14.10 36.09
C LEU A 336 1.11 13.09 36.55
N ASP A 337 2.38 13.40 36.34
CA ASP A 337 3.49 12.52 36.75
C ASP A 337 3.52 12.30 38.27
N ARG A 338 3.19 13.33 39.06
CA ARG A 338 3.06 13.19 40.52
C ARG A 338 1.89 12.29 40.91
N LEU A 339 0.74 12.41 40.24
CA LEU A 339 -0.41 11.55 40.50
C LEU A 339 -0.09 10.07 40.24
N ASP A 340 0.62 9.77 39.16
CA ASP A 340 1.07 8.40 38.84
C ASP A 340 1.98 7.82 39.94
N GLY A 341 2.87 8.65 40.51
CA GLY A 341 3.79 8.25 41.58
C GLY A 341 3.15 8.07 42.97
N LEU A 342 1.87 8.43 43.18
CA LEU A 342 1.22 8.32 44.49
C LEU A 342 0.71 6.91 44.79
N PRO A 343 0.73 6.47 46.07
CA PRO A 343 0.00 5.28 46.48
C PRO A 343 -1.50 5.38 46.21
N ALA A 344 -2.16 4.25 45.93
CA ALA A 344 -3.60 4.18 45.61
C ALA A 344 -4.51 4.93 46.61
N ALA A 345 -4.23 4.83 47.92
CA ALA A 345 -5.00 5.54 48.95
C ALA A 345 -4.87 7.06 48.85
N ARG A 346 -3.69 7.57 48.48
CA ARG A 346 -3.45 9.00 48.26
C ARG A 346 -4.11 9.46 46.97
N GLN A 347 -4.06 8.66 45.90
CA GLN A 347 -4.79 8.95 44.65
C GLN A 347 -6.30 9.11 44.91
N ARG A 348 -6.92 8.21 45.68
CA ARG A 348 -8.34 8.32 46.09
C ARG A 348 -8.62 9.58 46.91
N ALA A 349 -7.77 9.87 47.89
CA ALA A 349 -7.93 11.08 48.70
C ALA A 349 -7.84 12.36 47.85
N THR A 350 -6.92 12.40 46.89
CA THR A 350 -6.80 13.51 45.94
C THR A 350 -8.03 13.62 45.05
N ALA A 351 -8.57 12.49 44.56
CA ALA A 351 -9.79 12.48 43.77
C ALA A 351 -10.96 13.11 44.55
N CYS A 352 -11.20 12.68 45.79
CA CYS A 352 -12.24 13.24 46.65
C CYS A 352 -12.02 14.74 46.94
N TRP A 353 -10.78 15.14 47.20
CA TRP A 353 -10.42 16.55 47.38
C TRP A 353 -10.75 17.39 46.15
N ALA A 354 -10.39 16.92 44.95
CA ALA A 354 -10.66 17.62 43.69
C ALA A 354 -12.16 17.69 43.39
N ALA A 355 -12.89 16.59 43.59
CA ALA A 355 -14.34 16.55 43.43
C ALA A 355 -15.05 17.54 44.34
N ARG A 356 -14.69 17.59 45.63
CA ARG A 356 -15.23 18.59 46.58
C ARG A 356 -14.97 20.02 46.11
N ARG A 357 -13.75 20.33 45.66
CA ARG A 357 -13.41 21.65 45.11
C ARG A 357 -14.24 22.00 43.88
N ALA A 358 -14.43 21.05 42.97
CA ALA A 358 -15.29 21.21 41.79
C ALA A 358 -16.75 21.48 42.17
N MET A 359 -17.30 20.70 43.11
CA MET A 359 -18.69 20.87 43.54
C MET A 359 -18.91 22.21 44.23
N ARG A 360 -17.91 22.68 45.00
CA ARG A 360 -17.96 23.98 45.65
C ARG A 360 -18.00 25.13 44.65
N VAL A 361 -17.06 25.17 43.71
CA VAL A 361 -16.96 26.27 42.76
C VAL A 361 -18.20 26.36 41.85
N ALA A 362 -18.82 25.22 41.56
CA ALA A 362 -20.07 25.14 40.79
C ALA A 362 -21.35 25.34 41.62
N GLY A 363 -21.25 25.53 42.95
CA GLY A 363 -22.40 25.69 43.84
C GLY A 363 -23.22 24.43 44.08
N LEU A 364 -22.71 23.26 43.70
CA LEU A 364 -23.41 21.97 43.76
C LEU A 364 -23.40 21.33 45.17
N GLU A 365 -22.52 21.78 46.07
CA GLU A 365 -22.48 21.30 47.48
C GLU A 365 -23.81 21.54 48.24
N ARG A 366 -24.67 22.44 47.74
CA ARG A 366 -25.98 22.75 48.35
C ARG A 366 -27.12 21.87 47.86
N ILE A 367 -26.90 21.08 46.80
CA ILE A 367 -27.93 20.25 46.18
C ILE A 367 -27.94 18.91 46.91
N GLY A 368 -29.07 18.57 47.56
CA GLY A 368 -29.13 17.48 48.53
C GLY A 368 -28.58 16.13 48.03
N TRP A 369 -28.98 15.73 46.81
CA TRP A 369 -28.55 14.46 46.21
C TRP A 369 -27.07 14.46 45.77
N VAL A 370 -26.49 15.63 45.47
CA VAL A 370 -25.06 15.78 45.17
C VAL A 370 -24.23 15.78 46.45
N ALA A 371 -24.70 16.49 47.48
CA ALA A 371 -24.07 16.57 48.78
C ALA A 371 -24.00 15.19 49.46
N GLU A 372 -25.06 14.39 49.36
CA GLU A 372 -25.10 13.02 49.86
C GLU A 372 -24.07 12.12 49.15
N ALA A 373 -23.99 12.20 47.82
CA ALA A 373 -23.02 11.44 47.03
C ALA A 373 -21.57 11.83 47.37
N LEU A 374 -21.29 13.12 47.52
CA LEU A 374 -19.99 13.62 47.92
C LEU A 374 -19.61 13.13 49.33
N ALA A 375 -20.53 13.20 50.29
CA ALA A 375 -20.31 12.70 51.65
C ALA A 375 -20.11 11.17 51.69
N ALA A 376 -20.78 10.42 50.82
CA ALA A 376 -20.57 8.98 50.68
C ALA A 376 -19.13 8.67 50.23
N ALA A 377 -18.64 9.34 49.18
CA ALA A 377 -17.29 9.15 48.69
C ALA A 377 -16.21 9.53 49.72
N GLU A 378 -16.42 10.61 50.48
CA GLU A 378 -15.48 11.06 51.51
C GLU A 378 -15.42 10.12 52.71
N ALA A 379 -16.52 9.43 53.02
CA ALA A 379 -16.57 8.36 54.00
C ALA A 379 -16.00 7.03 53.46
N GLY A 380 -15.50 7.00 52.22
CA GLY A 380 -15.00 5.79 51.56
C GLY A 380 -16.10 4.78 51.20
N ARG A 381 -17.36 5.23 51.13
CA ARG A 381 -18.50 4.40 50.70
C ARG A 381 -18.68 4.51 49.18
N PRO A 382 -19.22 3.47 48.52
CA PRO A 382 -19.57 3.55 47.11
C PRO A 382 -20.54 4.70 46.84
N LEU A 383 -20.42 5.31 45.65
CA LEU A 383 -21.38 6.32 45.23
C LEU A 383 -22.77 5.71 45.03
N PRO A 384 -23.85 6.50 45.19
CA PRO A 384 -25.19 6.05 44.85
C PRO A 384 -25.28 5.57 43.40
N GLN A 385 -26.08 4.53 43.16
CA GLN A 385 -26.24 3.84 41.87
C GLN A 385 -26.36 4.77 40.63
N PRO A 386 -27.10 5.90 40.66
CA PRO A 386 -27.19 6.80 39.50
C PRO A 386 -25.86 7.43 39.05
N PHE A 387 -24.85 7.48 39.92
CA PHE A 387 -23.53 8.03 39.64
C PHE A 387 -22.54 6.99 39.09
N SER A 388 -22.77 5.71 39.37
CA SER A 388 -21.91 4.60 38.92
C SER A 388 -22.43 3.94 37.65
N GLU A 389 -23.75 3.91 37.42
CA GLU A 389 -24.33 3.29 36.23
C GLU A 389 -24.11 4.13 34.97
N GLN A 390 -23.83 3.45 33.85
CA GLN A 390 -23.62 4.08 32.53
C GLN A 390 -22.62 5.25 32.60
N ASN A 391 -21.56 5.12 33.40
CA ASN A 391 -20.59 6.18 33.69
C ASN A 391 -21.23 7.49 34.20
N GLY A 392 -22.25 7.37 35.05
CA GLY A 392 -22.94 8.50 35.68
C GLY A 392 -23.89 9.26 34.76
N GLY A 393 -24.24 8.70 33.58
CA GLY A 393 -25.11 9.35 32.61
C GLY A 393 -26.48 9.73 33.17
N ALA A 394 -27.07 8.89 34.02
CA ALA A 394 -28.34 9.17 34.68
C ALA A 394 -28.26 10.36 35.65
N ALA A 395 -27.21 10.41 36.48
CA ALA A 395 -26.97 11.54 37.38
C ALA A 395 -26.64 12.83 36.61
N PHE A 396 -25.92 12.74 35.49
CA PHE A 396 -25.62 13.88 34.63
C PHE A 396 -26.89 14.44 33.96
N HIS A 397 -27.78 13.57 33.48
CA HIS A 397 -29.07 14.01 32.95
C HIS A 397 -29.93 14.70 34.01
N ARG A 398 -29.93 14.16 35.25
CA ARG A 398 -30.60 14.79 36.38
C ARG A 398 -30.04 16.18 36.67
N LEU A 399 -28.72 16.35 36.68
CA LEU A 399 -28.06 17.64 36.85
C LEU A 399 -28.59 18.70 35.88
N LEU A 400 -28.77 18.35 34.60
CA LEU A 400 -29.21 19.30 33.56
C LEU A 400 -30.71 19.64 33.63
N SER A 401 -31.52 18.81 34.28
CA SER A 401 -32.98 18.96 34.32
C SER A 401 -33.49 19.47 35.67
N ASP A 402 -32.66 19.45 36.70
CA ASP A 402 -33.02 19.81 38.06
C ASP A 402 -33.08 21.35 38.23
N PRO A 403 -34.26 21.93 38.53
CA PRO A 403 -34.42 23.38 38.62
C PRO A 403 -33.68 24.00 39.82
N GLU A 404 -33.26 23.19 40.81
CA GLU A 404 -32.47 23.68 41.95
C GLU A 404 -30.99 23.88 41.58
N VAL A 405 -30.53 23.30 40.47
CA VAL A 405 -29.13 23.39 40.02
C VAL A 405 -28.83 24.79 39.46
N PRO A 406 -27.81 25.50 39.98
CA PRO A 406 -27.42 26.79 39.44
C PRO A 406 -26.97 26.69 37.98
N HIS A 407 -27.20 27.75 37.20
CA HIS A 407 -26.79 27.81 35.81
C HIS A 407 -25.76 28.91 35.60
N THR A 408 -24.50 28.60 35.88
CA THR A 408 -23.40 29.55 35.77
C THR A 408 -22.62 29.30 34.49
N ILE A 409 -22.52 30.31 33.63
CA ILE A 409 -21.71 30.23 32.42
C ILE A 409 -20.30 30.74 32.74
N ILE A 410 -19.30 29.94 32.40
CA ILE A 410 -17.89 30.31 32.46
C ILE A 410 -17.29 30.26 31.07
N THR A 411 -16.30 31.11 30.84
CA THR A 411 -15.51 31.12 29.61
C THR A 411 -14.29 30.23 29.81
N LEU A 412 -14.12 29.22 28.94
CA LEU A 412 -12.93 28.37 28.94
C LEU A 412 -11.89 28.86 27.96
N HIS A 413 -10.67 29.02 28.46
CA HIS A 413 -9.48 29.24 27.66
C HIS A 413 -8.67 27.95 27.56
N LEU A 414 -9.04 27.11 26.60
CA LEU A 414 -8.31 25.87 26.32
C LEU A 414 -7.08 26.16 25.45
N PRO A 415 -5.94 25.48 25.69
CA PRO A 415 -4.78 25.59 24.81
C PRO A 415 -5.18 25.19 23.39
N ALA A 416 -4.65 25.93 22.40
CA ALA A 416 -4.94 25.71 20.99
C ALA A 416 -4.66 24.24 20.58
N ARG A 417 -5.45 23.69 19.66
CA ARG A 417 -4.99 22.54 18.88
C ARG A 417 -3.90 23.03 17.91
N ALA A 418 -3.09 22.11 17.38
CA ALA A 418 -1.96 22.35 16.48
C ALA A 418 -2.23 23.28 15.26
N SER A 419 -3.48 23.67 14.99
CA SER A 419 -3.89 24.61 13.93
C SER A 419 -4.04 26.08 14.40
N GLY A 420 -3.55 26.46 15.58
CA GLY A 420 -3.16 27.86 15.83
C GLY A 420 -4.25 28.86 16.27
N THR A 421 -5.37 28.44 16.85
CA THR A 421 -6.30 29.38 17.52
C THR A 421 -6.70 28.91 18.91
N ARG A 422 -6.60 29.83 19.90
CA ARG A 422 -7.09 29.65 21.27
C ARG A 422 -8.62 29.50 21.18
N ARG A 423 -9.14 28.34 21.58
CA ARG A 423 -10.59 28.11 21.55
C ARG A 423 -11.18 28.74 22.80
N VAL A 424 -11.94 29.81 22.60
CA VAL A 424 -12.79 30.40 23.63
C VAL A 424 -14.15 29.74 23.49
N SER A 425 -14.68 29.18 24.57
CA SER A 425 -16.00 28.55 24.57
C SER A 425 -16.69 28.82 25.90
N ASP A 426 -17.91 29.33 25.82
CA ASP A 426 -18.78 29.49 26.97
C ASP A 426 -19.43 28.13 27.28
N VAL A 427 -19.31 27.71 28.53
CA VAL A 427 -19.80 26.41 28.99
C VAL A 427 -20.50 26.56 30.33
N LEU A 428 -21.44 25.64 30.59
CA LEU A 428 -22.09 25.52 31.88
C LEU A 428 -21.10 24.96 32.91
N GLN A 429 -20.76 25.75 33.93
CA GLN A 429 -19.79 25.40 34.98
C GLN A 429 -20.17 24.12 35.73
N GLN A 430 -21.47 23.91 35.96
CA GLN A 430 -21.98 22.71 36.62
C GLN A 430 -21.72 21.47 35.78
N ALA A 431 -21.91 21.56 34.45
CA ALA A 431 -21.66 20.46 33.52
C ALA A 431 -20.16 20.10 33.40
N THR A 432 -19.25 21.05 33.64
CA THR A 432 -17.81 20.76 33.67
C THR A 432 -17.32 20.29 35.04
N ALA A 433 -17.93 20.74 36.13
CA ALA A 433 -17.59 20.32 37.48
C ALA A 433 -18.08 18.91 37.83
N PHE A 434 -19.32 18.58 37.45
CA PHE A 434 -20.00 17.37 37.88
C PHE A 434 -19.29 16.05 37.52
N PRO A 435 -18.63 15.93 36.34
CA PRO A 435 -17.82 14.75 36.03
C PRO A 435 -16.71 14.45 37.04
N ALA A 436 -16.22 15.45 37.80
CA ALA A 436 -15.23 15.20 38.86
C ALA A 436 -15.79 14.31 40.00
N LEU A 437 -17.10 14.41 40.27
CA LEU A 437 -17.78 13.56 41.25
C LEU A 437 -18.06 12.17 40.66
N ILE A 438 -18.51 12.08 39.40
CA ILE A 438 -18.70 10.80 38.70
C ILE A 438 -17.40 9.99 38.66
N ALA A 439 -16.25 10.65 38.43
CA ALA A 439 -14.94 10.02 38.38
C ALA A 439 -14.60 9.18 39.63
N LEU A 440 -15.19 9.50 40.80
CA LEU A 440 -14.95 8.76 42.03
C LEU A 440 -15.51 7.33 41.99
N ALA A 441 -16.47 7.04 41.09
CA ALA A 441 -16.98 5.69 40.87
C ALA A 441 -16.02 4.77 40.11
N ASN A 442 -14.94 5.29 39.50
CA ASN A 442 -13.99 4.48 38.77
C ASN A 442 -13.19 3.58 39.73
N ASP A 443 -13.01 2.29 39.41
CA ASP A 443 -12.28 1.33 40.26
C ASP A 443 -10.76 1.57 40.26
N ASP A 444 -10.19 2.14 39.20
CA ASP A 444 -8.77 2.53 39.18
C ASP A 444 -8.58 3.86 39.94
N PRO A 445 -7.87 3.87 41.09
CA PRO A 445 -7.64 5.07 41.88
C PRO A 445 -6.87 6.16 41.12
N LEU A 446 -5.98 5.79 40.19
CA LEU A 446 -5.23 6.75 39.37
C LEU A 446 -6.14 7.41 38.33
N ALA A 447 -6.99 6.63 37.66
CA ALA A 447 -7.96 7.17 36.72
C ALA A 447 -8.94 8.13 37.41
N ALA A 448 -9.48 7.73 38.57
CA ALA A 448 -10.36 8.56 39.38
C ALA A 448 -9.69 9.90 39.76
N ALA A 449 -8.42 9.88 40.18
CA ALA A 449 -7.68 11.07 40.55
C ALA A 449 -7.43 12.00 39.36
N ILE A 450 -6.98 11.45 38.23
CA ILE A 450 -6.72 12.23 37.00
C ILE A 450 -7.99 12.90 36.50
N ASP A 451 -9.10 12.15 36.39
CA ASP A 451 -10.35 12.68 35.88
C ASP A 451 -10.96 13.70 36.83
N ALA A 452 -10.92 13.46 38.15
CA ALA A 452 -11.41 14.41 39.13
C ALA A 452 -10.61 15.73 39.13
N VAL A 453 -9.27 15.65 39.10
CA VAL A 453 -8.39 16.82 39.05
C VAL A 453 -8.58 17.60 37.76
N TYR A 454 -8.65 16.93 36.61
CA TYR A 454 -8.88 17.58 35.33
C TYR A 454 -10.22 18.32 35.30
N ASN A 455 -11.33 17.65 35.63
CA ASN A 455 -12.65 18.27 35.59
C ASN A 455 -12.79 19.40 36.61
N ALA A 456 -12.17 19.26 37.79
CA ALA A 456 -12.07 20.35 38.76
C ALA A 456 -11.30 21.55 38.19
N ALA A 457 -10.15 21.33 37.54
CA ALA A 457 -9.38 22.40 36.92
C ALA A 457 -10.19 23.14 35.84
N ILE A 458 -10.94 22.42 34.99
CA ILE A 458 -11.81 23.04 33.99
C ILE A 458 -12.95 23.83 34.63
N ALA A 459 -13.57 23.32 35.71
CA ALA A 459 -14.65 24.02 36.40
C ALA A 459 -14.25 25.37 37.04
N HIS A 460 -12.96 25.55 37.32
CA HIS A 460 -12.43 26.81 37.86
C HIS A 460 -12.23 27.89 36.79
N GLY A 461 -12.39 27.58 35.49
CA GLY A 461 -12.35 28.58 34.42
C GLY A 461 -11.06 29.42 34.44
N ASP A 462 -11.19 30.73 34.59
CA ASP A 462 -10.06 31.67 34.69
C ASP A 462 -9.18 31.44 35.93
N ASP A 463 -9.72 30.87 37.01
CA ASP A 463 -9.00 30.52 38.24
C ASP A 463 -8.30 29.14 38.17
N ARG A 464 -8.27 28.50 37.00
CA ARG A 464 -7.67 27.17 36.81
C ARG A 464 -6.23 27.08 37.32
N ASP A 465 -5.39 28.05 37.00
CA ASP A 465 -3.95 27.97 37.33
C ASP A 465 -3.71 28.09 38.84
N ARG A 466 -4.60 28.81 39.55
CA ARG A 466 -4.64 28.84 41.02
C ARG A 466 -5.05 27.46 41.57
N PHE A 467 -6.10 26.85 41.03
CA PHE A 467 -6.51 25.50 41.43
C PHE A 467 -5.38 24.47 41.25
N LEU A 468 -4.66 24.50 40.12
CA LEU A 468 -3.54 23.58 39.85
C LEU A 468 -2.38 23.77 40.84
N THR A 469 -2.09 25.02 41.22
CA THR A 469 -1.10 25.33 42.26
C THR A 469 -1.51 24.74 43.61
N GLU A 470 -2.79 24.84 43.97
CA GLU A 470 -3.34 24.23 45.19
C GLU A 470 -3.30 22.70 45.11
N ALA A 471 -3.60 22.11 43.95
CA ALA A 471 -3.51 20.67 43.72
C ALA A 471 -2.08 20.18 43.94
N HIS A 472 -1.08 20.88 43.39
CA HIS A 472 0.32 20.56 43.65
C HIS A 472 0.72 20.63 45.12
N ALA A 473 0.13 21.55 45.90
CA ALA A 473 0.37 21.66 47.33
C ALA A 473 -0.30 20.52 48.11
N ALA A 474 -1.51 20.10 47.71
CA ALA A 474 -2.25 19.00 48.32
C ALA A 474 -1.60 17.61 48.08
N LEU A 475 -0.71 17.51 47.08
CA LEU A 475 0.05 16.29 46.76
C LEU A 475 1.41 16.19 47.46
N ARG A 476 1.86 17.22 48.19
CA ARG A 476 3.05 17.14 49.06
C ARG A 476 2.70 16.40 50.34
#